data_AF-A0A2D6WRU6-F1
#
_entry.id   AF-A0A2D6WRU6-F1
#
_cell.length_a   1.000
_cell.length_b   1.000
_cell.length_c   1.000
_cell.angle_alpha   90.00
_cell.angle_beta   90.00
_cell.angle_gamma   90.00
#
_symmetry.space_group_name_H-M   'P 1'
#
loop_
_entity.id
_entity.type
_entity.pdbx_description
1 polymer ?
#
loop_
_entity_poly.entity_id
_entity_poly.type
_entity_poly.pdbx_seq_one_letter_code
_entity_poly.pdbx_strand_id
1 'polypeptide(L)'
;MSSLELGALDVFRSTVEVMLTDGVLTREEKRLIIKLASALKLAPDEPAYIYEAIQKNAESRSGAPISPEEMRMIYTKVFEVAIVNASLSRDEFRVLANLRTQFDINDALHEEIEQELREMMKEKYGDKAMIDTLMDTLRDSVGLVGDLFDNFRKRPSEGDDR
;
A
#
# COMPACT_ATOMS: atom_id res chain seq x y z
N MET A 1 20.36 -18.64 -1.20
CA MET A 1 20.15 -17.27 -0.65
C MET A 1 18.88 -17.35 0.17
N SER A 2 18.92 -16.92 1.44
CA SER A 2 17.71 -16.92 2.28
C SER A 2 16.67 -16.04 1.60
N SER A 3 15.53 -16.60 1.21
CA SER A 3 14.34 -15.81 0.95
C SER A 3 14.11 -15.01 2.22
N LEU A 4 14.38 -13.71 2.21
CA LEU A 4 14.03 -12.84 3.32
C LEU A 4 12.51 -12.95 3.46
N GLU A 5 12.04 -13.68 4.46
CA GLU A 5 10.63 -13.76 4.77
C GLU A 5 10.17 -12.35 5.11
N LEU A 6 9.29 -11.79 4.28
CA LEU A 6 8.78 -10.43 4.46
C LEU A 6 7.86 -10.42 5.69
N GLY A 7 8.27 -9.68 6.72
CA GLY A 7 7.53 -9.61 7.97
C GLY A 7 6.47 -8.52 8.00
N ALA A 8 5.39 -8.77 8.73
CA ALA A 8 4.26 -7.85 8.85
C ALA A 8 4.64 -6.46 9.39
N LEU A 9 5.61 -6.37 10.29
CA LEU A 9 6.06 -5.10 10.85
C LEU A 9 7.01 -4.36 9.91
N ASP A 10 7.77 -5.06 9.06
CA ASP A 10 8.58 -4.42 8.02
C ASP A 10 7.72 -3.73 6.98
N VAL A 11 6.65 -4.41 6.53
CA VAL A 11 5.67 -3.86 5.59
C VAL A 11 4.94 -2.67 6.19
N PHE A 12 4.53 -2.79 7.45
CA PHE A 12 3.88 -1.70 8.15
C PHE A 12 4.79 -0.48 8.28
N ARG A 13 6.03 -0.68 8.75
CA ARG A 13 7.02 0.38 8.95
C ARG A 13 7.32 1.13 7.67
N SER A 14 7.75 0.42 6.63
CA SER A 14 8.10 1.01 5.34
C SER A 14 6.94 1.80 4.73
N THR A 15 5.71 1.32 4.90
CA THR A 15 4.52 2.03 4.45
C THR A 15 4.25 3.30 5.25
N VAL A 16 4.43 3.27 6.57
CA VAL A 16 4.31 4.45 7.43
C VAL A 16 5.40 5.49 7.11
N GLU A 17 6.63 5.05 6.83
CA GLU A 17 7.73 5.93 6.43
C GLU A 17 7.45 6.65 5.11
N VAL A 18 6.78 5.98 4.16
CA VAL A 18 6.34 6.61 2.89
C VAL A 18 5.31 7.72 3.14
N MET A 19 4.37 7.51 4.07
CA MET A 19 3.35 8.52 4.42
C MET A 19 3.94 9.68 5.25
N LEU A 20 4.86 9.42 6.16
CA LEU A 20 5.46 10.44 7.05
C LEU A 20 6.48 11.37 6.37
N THR A 21 6.44 11.54 5.05
CA THR A 21 7.44 12.37 4.34
C THR A 21 7.44 13.82 4.83
N ASP A 22 6.28 14.36 5.22
CA ASP A 22 6.13 15.72 5.76
C ASP A 22 6.10 15.79 7.30
N GLY A 23 6.24 14.63 7.97
CA GLY A 23 6.20 14.48 9.42
C GLY A 23 4.80 14.53 10.06
N VAL A 24 3.71 14.62 9.28
CA VAL A 24 2.34 14.75 9.80
C VAL A 24 1.38 13.82 9.06
N LEU A 25 0.75 12.90 9.79
CA LEU A 25 -0.33 12.09 9.22
C LEU A 25 -1.65 12.88 9.14
N THR A 26 -2.15 13.03 7.93
CA THR A 26 -3.52 13.48 7.60
C THR A 26 -4.57 12.49 8.14
N ARG A 27 -5.86 12.86 8.07
CA ARG A 27 -6.94 11.96 8.52
C ARG A 27 -7.06 10.73 7.62
N GLU A 28 -6.83 10.96 6.33
CA GLU A 28 -6.89 9.99 5.24
C GLU A 28 -5.77 8.95 5.40
N GLU A 29 -4.54 9.41 5.66
CA GLU A 29 -3.40 8.53 5.93
C GLU A 29 -3.59 7.71 7.21
N LYS A 30 -4.10 8.33 8.29
CA LYS A 30 -4.41 7.58 9.53
C LYS A 30 -5.39 6.45 9.27
N ARG A 31 -6.42 6.70 8.46
CA ARG A 31 -7.41 5.67 8.09
C ARG A 31 -6.75 4.53 7.30
N LEU A 32 -5.88 4.88 6.35
CA LEU A 32 -5.16 3.90 5.53
C LEU A 32 -4.20 3.05 6.39
N ILE A 33 -3.49 3.66 7.34
CA ILE A 33 -2.62 2.95 8.28
C ILE A 33 -3.42 2.03 9.21
N ILE A 34 -4.56 2.48 9.73
CA ILE A 34 -5.44 1.62 10.55
C ILE A 34 -5.91 0.40 9.75
N LYS A 35 -6.29 0.61 8.48
CA LYS A 35 -6.69 -0.48 7.59
C LYS A 35 -5.53 -1.44 7.33
N LEU A 36 -4.34 -0.92 7.07
CA LEU A 36 -3.13 -1.71 6.83
C LEU A 36 -2.76 -2.54 8.07
N ALA A 37 -2.75 -1.94 9.27
CA ALA A 37 -2.49 -2.65 10.52
C ALA A 37 -3.48 -3.81 10.73
N SER A 38 -4.75 -3.57 10.45
CA SER A 38 -5.79 -4.61 10.53
C SER A 38 -5.58 -5.71 9.48
N ALA A 39 -5.22 -5.36 8.24
CA ALA A 39 -4.97 -6.33 7.18
C ALA A 39 -3.75 -7.21 7.46
N LEU A 40 -2.72 -6.63 8.08
CA LEU A 40 -1.50 -7.29 8.55
C LEU A 40 -1.70 -8.05 9.87
N LYS A 41 -2.89 -7.98 10.48
CA LYS A 41 -3.24 -8.64 11.74
C LYS A 41 -2.32 -8.24 12.90
N LEU A 42 -1.89 -6.98 12.93
CA LEU A 42 -1.01 -6.47 13.99
C LEU A 42 -1.72 -6.47 15.35
N ALA A 43 -0.97 -6.75 16.40
CA ALA A 43 -1.43 -6.58 17.77
C ALA A 43 -1.68 -5.09 18.09
N PRO A 44 -2.57 -4.76 19.04
CA PRO A 44 -2.95 -3.36 19.31
C PRO A 44 -1.79 -2.42 19.67
N ASP A 45 -0.72 -2.95 20.28
CA ASP A 45 0.48 -2.21 20.70
C ASP A 45 1.53 -2.07 19.59
N GLU A 46 1.50 -2.94 18.58
CA GLU A 46 2.51 -3.00 17.53
C GLU A 46 2.57 -1.74 16.64
N PRO A 47 1.46 -1.11 16.22
CA PRO A 47 1.51 0.15 15.50
C PRO A 47 2.24 1.24 16.28
N ALA A 48 1.93 1.40 17.57
CA ALA A 48 2.56 2.41 18.44
C ALA A 48 4.06 2.15 18.59
N TYR A 49 4.44 0.88 18.77
CA TYR A 49 5.84 0.46 18.79
C TYR A 49 6.60 0.87 17.52
N ILE A 50 6.02 0.65 16.33
CA ILE A 50 6.66 1.04 15.06
C ILE A 50 6.78 2.56 14.93
N TYR A 51 5.76 3.32 15.31
CA TYR A 51 5.86 4.79 15.32
C TYR A 51 6.99 5.29 16.21
N GLU A 52 7.13 4.72 17.41
CA GLU A 52 8.20 5.07 18.34
C GLU A 52 9.59 4.73 17.76
N ALA A 53 9.73 3.57 17.11
CA ALA A 53 10.97 3.16 16.45
C ALA A 53 11.36 4.14 15.33
N ILE A 54 10.41 4.53 14.47
CA ILE A 54 10.63 5.52 13.39
C ILE A 54 11.06 6.86 13.99
N GLN A 55 10.36 7.37 14.99
CA GLN A 55 10.68 8.66 15.63
C GLN A 55 12.08 8.69 16.26
N LYS A 56 12.54 7.54 16.78
CA LYS A 56 13.87 7.40 17.39
C LYS A 56 14.97 7.03 16.39
N ASN A 57 14.65 6.86 15.10
CA ASN A 57 15.54 6.28 14.09
C ASN A 57 16.15 4.94 14.57
N ALA A 58 15.36 4.11 15.25
CA ALA A 58 15.77 2.82 15.78
C ALA A 58 15.30 1.67 14.87
N GLU A 59 16.00 0.55 14.92
CA GLU A 59 15.58 -0.70 14.27
C GLU A 59 14.31 -1.26 14.92
N SER A 60 13.53 -2.00 14.13
CA SER A 60 12.34 -2.71 14.59
C SER A 60 12.43 -4.21 14.28
N ARG A 61 11.72 -5.03 15.05
CA ARG A 61 11.57 -6.45 14.70
C ARG A 61 10.70 -6.60 13.43
N SER A 62 10.95 -7.68 12.68
CA SER A 62 10.31 -7.96 11.38
C SER A 62 8.82 -8.32 11.47
N GLY A 63 8.40 -8.94 12.59
CA GLY A 63 7.02 -9.39 12.78
C GLY A 63 6.78 -10.79 12.23
N ALA A 64 5.51 -11.18 12.08
CA ALA A 64 5.14 -12.49 11.53
C ALA A 64 5.37 -12.53 10.00
N PRO A 65 5.83 -13.66 9.44
CA PRO A 65 5.99 -13.78 7.99
C PRO A 65 4.62 -13.69 7.29
N ILE A 66 4.60 -13.04 6.13
CA ILE A 66 3.40 -12.90 5.29
C ILE A 66 3.45 -13.91 4.15
N SER A 67 2.39 -14.70 3.96
CA SER A 67 2.31 -15.61 2.81
C SER A 67 1.99 -14.87 1.50
N PRO A 68 2.30 -15.42 0.30
CA PRO A 68 1.93 -14.81 -0.97
C PRO A 68 0.41 -14.52 -1.12
N GLU A 69 -0.43 -15.41 -0.60
CA GLU A 69 -1.88 -15.22 -0.58
C GLU A 69 -2.28 -14.05 0.33
N GLU A 70 -1.61 -13.91 1.47
CA GLU A 70 -1.81 -12.77 2.37
C GLU A 70 -1.35 -11.46 1.74
N MET A 71 -0.23 -11.45 1.03
CA MET A 71 0.27 -10.26 0.31
C MET A 71 -0.77 -9.74 -0.68
N ARG A 72 -1.31 -10.62 -1.54
CA ARG A 72 -2.39 -10.27 -2.47
C ARG A 72 -3.60 -9.71 -1.73
N MET A 73 -4.06 -10.41 -0.69
CA MET A 73 -5.23 -9.99 0.10
C MET A 73 -5.02 -8.62 0.77
N ILE A 74 -3.85 -8.38 1.36
CA ILE A 74 -3.51 -7.11 2.03
C ILE A 74 -3.55 -5.99 0.99
N TYR A 75 -2.90 -6.19 -0.16
CA TYR A 75 -2.90 -5.21 -1.24
C TYR A 75 -4.32 -4.86 -1.69
N THR A 76 -5.15 -5.85 -2.01
CA THR A 76 -6.55 -5.63 -2.43
C THR A 76 -7.35 -4.84 -1.39
N LYS A 77 -7.20 -5.16 -0.09
CA LYS A 77 -7.93 -4.46 0.99
C LYS A 77 -7.50 -3.01 1.18
N VAL A 78 -6.22 -2.70 0.99
CA VAL A 78 -5.70 -1.33 1.06
C VAL A 78 -6.17 -0.55 -0.18
N PHE A 79 -6.11 -1.18 -1.35
CA PHE A 79 -6.57 -0.59 -2.60
C PHE A 79 -8.07 -0.27 -2.57
N GLU A 80 -8.92 -1.18 -2.08
CA GLU A 80 -10.36 -0.92 -1.86
C GLU A 80 -10.60 0.37 -1.07
N VAL A 81 -9.89 0.57 0.04
CA VAL A 81 -10.07 1.76 0.90
C VAL A 81 -9.63 3.04 0.20
N ALA A 82 -8.57 2.96 -0.60
CA ALA A 82 -8.07 4.09 -1.38
C ALA A 82 -9.10 4.52 -2.45
N ILE A 83 -9.70 3.57 -3.18
CA ILE A 83 -10.66 3.87 -4.25
C ILE A 83 -12.03 4.34 -3.73
N VAL A 84 -12.57 3.73 -2.66
CA VAL A 84 -13.92 4.05 -2.12
C VAL A 84 -14.03 5.51 -1.69
N ASN A 85 -12.91 6.14 -1.32
CA ASN A 85 -12.93 7.52 -0.85
C ASN A 85 -13.04 8.56 -1.95
N ALA A 86 -12.97 8.14 -3.23
CA ALA A 86 -13.05 9.01 -4.40
C ALA A 86 -12.04 10.19 -4.39
N SER A 87 -10.94 10.09 -3.65
CA SER A 87 -9.88 11.10 -3.63
C SER A 87 -8.51 10.43 -3.50
N LEU A 88 -8.10 9.66 -4.51
CA LEU A 88 -6.73 9.14 -4.58
C LEU A 88 -5.75 10.32 -4.57
N SER A 89 -5.15 10.59 -3.41
CA SER A 89 -4.11 11.60 -3.31
C SER A 89 -2.78 11.02 -3.80
N ARG A 90 -1.80 11.89 -4.09
CA ARG A 90 -0.45 11.42 -4.44
C ARG A 90 0.15 10.54 -3.34
N ASP A 91 -0.24 10.73 -2.07
CA ASP A 91 0.30 9.98 -0.94
C ASP A 91 -0.30 8.56 -0.87
N GLU A 92 -1.61 8.42 -1.14
CA GLU A 92 -2.25 7.11 -1.24
C GLU A 92 -1.67 6.30 -2.41
N PHE A 93 -1.34 6.96 -3.53
CA PHE A 93 -0.64 6.31 -4.64
C PHE A 93 0.75 5.82 -4.28
N ARG A 94 1.52 6.60 -3.53
CA ARG A 94 2.85 6.19 -3.07
C ARG A 94 2.77 4.95 -2.17
N VAL A 95 1.73 4.87 -1.35
CA VAL A 95 1.48 3.71 -0.48
C VAL A 95 1.15 2.47 -1.30
N LEU A 96 0.27 2.58 -2.29
CA LEU A 96 -0.04 1.48 -3.19
C LEU A 96 1.19 1.04 -4.01
N ALA A 97 1.98 1.98 -4.52
CA ALA A 97 3.21 1.66 -5.23
C ALA A 97 4.24 0.95 -4.35
N ASN A 98 4.39 1.40 -3.10
CA ASN A 98 5.26 0.79 -2.10
C ASN A 98 4.85 -0.66 -1.80
N LEU A 99 3.56 -0.89 -1.50
CA LEU A 99 3.04 -2.24 -1.23
C LEU A 99 3.16 -3.15 -2.45
N ARG A 100 2.82 -2.64 -3.63
CA ARG A 100 2.93 -3.38 -4.90
C ARG A 100 4.36 -3.88 -5.13
N THR A 101 5.34 -3.02 -4.86
CA THR A 101 6.76 -3.36 -5.00
C THR A 101 7.21 -4.38 -3.96
N GLN A 102 6.84 -4.20 -2.68
CA GLN A 102 7.22 -5.13 -1.61
C GLN A 102 6.61 -6.52 -1.78
N PHE A 103 5.38 -6.59 -2.29
CA PHE A 103 4.67 -7.84 -2.52
C PHE A 103 4.93 -8.48 -3.88
N ASP A 104 5.83 -7.90 -4.69
CA ASP A 104 6.14 -8.36 -6.05
C ASP A 104 4.89 -8.56 -6.93
N ILE A 105 3.93 -7.63 -6.82
CA ILE A 105 2.68 -7.68 -7.57
C ILE A 105 2.95 -7.13 -8.98
N ASN A 106 3.12 -8.04 -9.94
CA ASN A 106 3.31 -7.73 -11.35
C ASN A 106 2.07 -7.11 -12.01
N ASP A 107 2.21 -6.63 -13.24
CA ASP A 107 1.13 -5.96 -13.99
C ASP A 107 -0.10 -6.84 -14.17
N ALA A 108 0.06 -8.11 -14.54
CA ALA A 108 -1.05 -9.02 -14.74
C ALA A 108 -1.86 -9.25 -13.46
N LEU A 109 -1.19 -9.49 -12.33
CA LEU A 109 -1.86 -9.67 -11.04
C LEU A 109 -2.50 -8.37 -10.55
N HIS A 110 -1.87 -7.22 -10.82
CA HIS A 110 -2.45 -5.93 -10.51
C HIS A 110 -3.75 -5.69 -11.30
N GLU A 111 -3.76 -5.97 -12.60
CA GLU A 111 -4.94 -5.86 -13.46
C GLU A 111 -6.07 -6.82 -13.01
N GLU A 112 -5.74 -8.04 -12.59
CA GLU A 112 -6.71 -8.98 -12.00
C GLU A 112 -7.35 -8.40 -10.73
N ILE A 113 -6.55 -7.86 -9.81
CA ILE A 113 -7.04 -7.24 -8.57
C ILE A 113 -7.92 -6.03 -8.89
N GLU A 114 -7.56 -5.21 -9.88
CA GLU A 114 -8.39 -4.10 -10.32
C GLU A 114 -9.75 -4.58 -10.84
N GLN A 115 -9.77 -5.61 -11.69
CA GLN A 115 -11.02 -6.17 -12.20
C GLN A 115 -11.90 -6.71 -11.07
N GLU A 116 -11.31 -7.42 -10.11
CA GLU A 116 -12.01 -7.90 -8.91
C GLU A 116 -12.62 -6.75 -8.10
N LEU A 117 -11.84 -5.68 -7.87
CA LEU A 117 -12.34 -4.48 -7.20
C LEU A 117 -13.48 -3.83 -7.99
N ARG A 118 -13.39 -3.74 -9.32
CA ARG A 118 -14.45 -3.18 -10.16
C ARG A 118 -15.76 -3.96 -10.01
N GLU A 119 -15.71 -5.28 -10.03
CA GLU A 119 -16.91 -6.11 -9.87
C GLU A 119 -17.46 -6.04 -8.44
N MET A 120 -16.61 -6.14 -7.40
CA MET A 120 -17.02 -5.97 -6.01
C MET A 120 -17.72 -4.63 -5.76
N MET A 121 -17.23 -3.56 -6.38
CA MET A 121 -17.77 -2.22 -6.20
C MET A 121 -19.12 -2.06 -6.92
N LYS A 122 -19.30 -2.64 -8.11
CA LYS A 122 -20.61 -2.69 -8.79
C LYS A 122 -21.65 -3.44 -7.98
N GLU A 123 -21.27 -4.54 -7.31
CA GLU A 123 -22.17 -5.31 -6.46
C GLU A 123 -22.53 -4.57 -5.17
N LYS A 124 -21.53 -3.92 -4.54
CA LYS A 124 -21.68 -3.26 -3.24
C LYS A 124 -22.34 -1.89 -3.33
N TYR A 125 -22.14 -1.17 -4.44
CA TYR A 125 -22.67 0.17 -4.67
C TYR A 125 -23.59 0.16 -5.88
N GLY A 126 -24.91 0.29 -5.64
CA GLY A 126 -25.91 0.24 -6.72
C GLY A 126 -26.10 1.55 -7.50
N ASP A 127 -25.37 2.62 -7.16
CA ASP A 127 -25.50 3.91 -7.83
C ASP A 127 -24.51 4.01 -9.00
N LYS A 128 -25.08 4.07 -10.22
CA LYS A 128 -24.33 4.16 -11.48
C LYS A 128 -23.36 5.36 -11.50
N ALA A 129 -23.73 6.51 -10.93
CA ALA A 129 -22.86 7.68 -10.92
C ALA A 129 -21.63 7.50 -10.01
N MET A 130 -21.82 6.80 -8.89
CA MET A 130 -20.74 6.45 -7.98
C MET A 130 -19.82 5.40 -8.61
N ILE A 131 -20.38 4.37 -9.26
CA ILE A 131 -19.61 3.39 -10.03
C ILE A 131 -18.77 4.09 -11.09
N ASP A 132 -19.36 4.97 -11.91
CA ASP A 132 -18.62 5.64 -12.99
C ASP A 132 -17.44 6.47 -12.43
N THR A 133 -17.65 7.22 -11.35
CA THR A 133 -16.58 7.99 -10.67
C THR A 133 -15.46 7.09 -10.12
N LEU A 134 -15.82 5.96 -9.51
CA LEU A 134 -14.86 4.97 -9.01
C LEU A 134 -14.09 4.31 -10.16
N MET A 135 -14.77 4.04 -11.27
CA MET A 135 -14.18 3.41 -12.46
C MET A 135 -13.19 4.33 -13.16
N ASP A 136 -13.47 5.64 -13.19
CA ASP A 136 -12.57 6.68 -13.66
C ASP A 136 -11.36 6.82 -12.74
N THR A 137 -11.58 6.84 -11.42
CA THR A 137 -10.50 6.86 -10.41
C THR A 137 -9.57 5.65 -10.54
N LEU A 138 -10.14 4.46 -10.78
CA LEU A 138 -9.39 3.24 -11.06
C LEU A 138 -8.69 3.26 -12.43
N ARG A 139 -9.14 4.07 -13.39
CA ARG A 139 -8.44 4.22 -14.68
C ARG A 139 -7.25 5.18 -14.52
N ASP A 140 -7.47 6.27 -13.79
CA ASP A 140 -6.42 7.26 -13.49
C ASP A 140 -5.33 6.66 -12.61
N SER A 141 -5.67 5.69 -11.74
CA SER A 141 -4.68 4.94 -10.97
C SER A 141 -3.69 4.17 -11.82
N VAL A 142 -4.11 3.59 -12.95
CA VAL A 142 -3.20 2.83 -13.84
C VAL A 142 -2.12 3.73 -14.42
N GLY A 143 -2.49 4.94 -14.86
CA GLY A 143 -1.53 5.91 -15.40
C GLY A 143 -0.57 6.45 -14.35
N LEU A 144 -1.10 6.91 -13.20
CA LEU A 144 -0.30 7.49 -12.13
C LEU A 144 0.57 6.47 -11.40
N VAL A 145 0.04 5.27 -11.12
CA VAL A 145 0.83 4.19 -10.51
C VAL A 145 1.86 3.68 -11.50
N GLY A 146 1.53 3.55 -12.80
CA GLY A 146 2.51 3.21 -13.83
C GLY A 146 3.68 4.19 -13.87
N ASP A 147 3.40 5.50 -13.93
CA ASP A 147 4.44 6.54 -13.96
C ASP A 147 5.25 6.63 -12.66
N LEU A 148 4.59 6.49 -11.49
CA LEU A 148 5.28 6.45 -10.20
C LEU A 148 6.12 5.17 -10.06
N PHE A 149 5.60 4.03 -10.51
CA PHE A 149 6.28 2.74 -10.48
C PHE A 149 7.52 2.75 -11.38
N ASP A 150 7.45 3.34 -12.58
CA ASP A 150 8.61 3.55 -13.43
C ASP A 150 9.68 4.41 -12.75
N ASN A 151 9.27 5.45 -12.01
CA ASN A 151 10.19 6.28 -11.24
C ASN A 151 10.78 5.57 -10.02
N PHE A 152 10.02 4.69 -9.34
CA PHE A 152 10.53 3.84 -8.26
C PHE A 152 11.50 2.77 -8.77
N ARG A 153 11.20 2.14 -9.92
CA ARG A 153 12.05 1.14 -10.58
C ARG A 153 13.33 1.76 -11.15
N LYS A 154 13.31 3.03 -11.55
CA LYS A 154 14.48 3.82 -11.97
C LYS A 154 15.40 4.26 -10.83
N ARG A 155 15.17 3.85 -9.58
CA ARG A 155 16.20 3.90 -8.54
C ARG A 155 16.93 2.55 -8.35
N PRO A 156 17.78 2.08 -9.29
CA PRO A 156 18.89 1.22 -8.94
C PRO A 156 20.11 2.09 -8.59
N SER A 157 20.58 1.95 -7.34
CA SER A 157 21.96 2.19 -6.90
C SER A 157 22.76 3.31 -7.61
N GLU A 158 22.66 4.55 -7.14
CA GLU A 158 23.81 5.48 -7.23
C GLU A 158 24.73 5.20 -6.03
N GLY A 159 25.48 4.13 -6.18
CA GLY A 159 26.63 3.77 -5.36
C GLY A 159 27.64 3.14 -6.31
N ASP A 160 28.11 3.92 -7.28
CA ASP A 160 29.24 3.56 -8.12
C ASP A 160 30.46 4.40 -7.71
N ASP A 161 31.57 3.71 -7.66
CA ASP A 161 32.83 4.01 -6.98
C ASP A 161 33.38 5.44 -7.12
N ARG A 162 33.89 5.97 -6.00
CA ARG A 162 35.04 6.89 -5.99
C ARG A 162 35.98 6.57 -4.85
#